data_AF-A0A1B6GJN8-F1
#
_entry.id   AF-A0A1B6GJN8-F1
#
_cell.length_a   1.000
_cell.length_b   1.000
_cell.length_c   1.000
_cell.angle_alpha   90.00
_cell.angle_beta   90.00
_cell.angle_gamma   90.00
#
_symmetry.space_group_name_H-M   'P 1'
#
loop_
_entity.id
_entity.type
_entity.pdbx_description
1 polymer ?
#
loop_
_entity_poly.entity_id
_entity_poly.type
_entity_poly.pdbx_seq_one_letter_code
_entity_poly.pdbx_strand_id
1 'polypeptide(L)'
;EAKPLLTAQTEKPNHYSYLKEFRVEQCPLFLQHKCTQHRPFTCFHWHFMNQRRRRPVRKRDGSFNYSADNYCTKYDETTGLCPEGDECPFLHRTAGDTERRYHLRYYKTCMCVHDTDSRGFCVKNGPHCAFAHGNQDLRPPVYDIKEIQNYLFQALETPDGDNASCNGPNVLDKERNLMNEDPKWQDTNYVLSSYKTEACKRPPRLCRQGYACPQYHNSRDKRRSPRKFKYRSTPCPDVRHGDEWGEPGNCAAGDLCGYCHT
;
A
#
# COMPACT_ATOMS: atom_id res chain seq x y z
N GLU A 1 34.69 11.47 -14.57
CA GLU A 1 34.52 10.29 -13.70
C GLU A 1 33.15 10.35 -13.02
N ALA A 2 32.29 9.36 -13.28
CA ALA A 2 30.95 9.30 -12.69
C ALA A 2 31.04 8.80 -11.24
N LYS A 3 30.64 9.63 -10.28
CA LYS A 3 30.51 9.23 -8.88
C LYS A 3 29.43 8.13 -8.75
N PRO A 4 29.64 7.10 -7.91
CA PRO A 4 28.67 6.01 -7.75
C PRO A 4 27.37 6.56 -7.14
N LEU A 5 26.30 6.52 -7.93
CA LEU A 5 25.01 7.21 -7.69
C LEU A 5 24.03 6.39 -6.83
N LEU A 6 24.54 5.57 -5.91
CA LEU A 6 23.74 4.69 -5.07
C LEU A 6 24.24 4.72 -3.63
N THR A 7 23.91 5.77 -2.88
CA THR A 7 23.92 5.65 -1.42
C THR A 7 22.76 4.74 -1.03
N ALA A 8 23.01 3.44 -0.96
CA ALA A 8 22.08 2.50 -0.35
C ALA A 8 21.95 2.90 1.12
N GLN A 9 20.84 3.55 1.50
CA GLN A 9 20.50 3.69 2.91
C GLN A 9 20.40 2.28 3.48
N THR A 10 21.20 2.01 4.51
CA THR A 10 21.17 0.73 5.20
C THR A 10 19.78 0.54 5.80
N GLU A 11 19.09 -0.54 5.40
CA GLU A 11 17.77 -0.88 5.92
C GLU A 11 17.84 -1.08 7.43
N LYS A 12 16.83 -0.56 8.17
CA LYS A 12 16.83 -0.68 9.63
C LYS A 12 16.75 -2.16 10.03
N PRO A 13 17.41 -2.60 11.11
CA PRO A 13 17.45 -4.03 11.48
C PRO A 13 16.07 -4.67 11.59
N ASN A 14 15.11 -3.97 12.23
CA ASN A 14 13.72 -4.41 12.33
C ASN A 14 13.04 -4.53 10.96
N HIS A 15 13.18 -3.52 10.09
CA HIS A 15 12.62 -3.55 8.74
C HIS A 15 13.20 -4.69 7.90
N TYR A 16 14.51 -4.91 8.01
CA TYR A 16 15.20 -6.00 7.35
C TYR A 16 14.66 -7.37 7.76
N SER A 17 14.45 -7.62 9.06
CA SER A 17 13.85 -8.87 9.55
C SER A 17 12.46 -9.12 8.95
N TYR A 18 11.58 -8.12 8.90
CA TYR A 18 10.24 -8.27 8.29
C TYR A 18 10.32 -8.51 6.79
N LEU A 19 11.13 -7.75 6.07
CA LEU A 19 11.33 -7.91 4.63
C LEU A 19 11.89 -9.30 4.30
N LYS A 20 12.80 -9.82 5.12
CA LYS A 20 13.49 -11.09 4.88
C LYS A 20 12.71 -12.32 5.35
N GLU A 21 12.03 -12.26 6.50
CA GLU A 21 11.64 -13.46 7.25
C GLU A 21 10.15 -13.54 7.59
N PHE A 22 9.41 -12.41 7.57
CA PHE A 22 7.98 -12.43 7.94
C PHE A 22 7.19 -13.31 6.99
N ARG A 23 6.59 -14.37 7.55
CA ARG A 23 5.80 -15.39 6.86
C ARG A 23 6.54 -16.12 5.74
N VAL A 24 7.87 -16.17 5.79
CA VAL A 24 8.69 -16.91 4.81
C VAL A 24 8.88 -18.37 5.24
N GLU A 25 9.22 -18.57 6.51
CA GLU A 25 9.47 -19.90 7.08
C GLU A 25 8.25 -20.45 7.85
N GLN A 26 8.11 -21.78 7.86
CA GLN A 26 7.05 -22.48 8.57
C GLN A 26 7.30 -22.41 10.09
N CYS A 27 6.24 -22.26 10.87
CA CYS A 27 6.38 -22.24 12.33
C CYS A 27 6.70 -23.66 12.86
N PRO A 28 7.90 -23.89 13.45
CA PRO A 28 8.25 -25.20 14.00
C PRO A 28 7.40 -25.56 15.23
N LEU A 29 6.96 -24.56 16.00
CA LEU A 29 6.09 -24.77 17.16
C LEU A 29 4.66 -25.14 16.74
N PHE A 30 4.19 -24.69 15.59
CA PHE A 30 2.86 -25.04 15.09
C PHE A 30 2.78 -26.51 14.69
N LEU A 31 3.83 -27.03 14.06
CA LEU A 31 3.96 -28.46 13.73
C LEU A 31 3.90 -29.36 14.98
N GLN A 32 4.29 -28.83 16.14
CA GLN A 32 4.22 -29.52 17.43
C GLN A 32 2.96 -29.19 18.24
N HIS A 33 2.01 -28.43 17.67
CA HIS A 33 0.83 -27.91 18.38
C HIS A 33 1.16 -27.05 19.63
N LYS A 34 2.34 -26.42 19.67
CA LYS A 34 2.85 -25.59 20.77
C LYS A 34 2.85 -24.09 20.46
N CYS A 35 2.47 -23.67 19.25
CA CYS A 35 2.46 -22.26 18.90
C CYS A 35 1.31 -21.51 19.60
N THR A 36 1.65 -20.68 20.59
CA THR A 36 0.70 -19.83 21.32
C THR A 36 0.26 -18.59 20.53
N GLN A 37 0.90 -18.32 19.38
CA GLN A 37 0.61 -17.19 18.50
C GLN A 37 -0.21 -17.58 17.25
N HIS A 38 -0.83 -18.77 17.27
CA HIS A 38 -1.79 -19.16 16.24
C HIS A 38 -3.13 -18.42 16.40
N ARG A 39 -3.56 -18.22 17.66
CA ARG A 39 -4.79 -17.56 18.06
C ARG A 39 -4.51 -16.74 19.33
N PRO A 40 -4.40 -15.40 19.26
CA PRO A 40 -4.59 -14.56 18.07
C PRO A 40 -3.51 -14.80 17.01
N PHE A 41 -3.83 -14.51 15.73
CA PHE A 41 -2.99 -14.80 14.56
C PHE A 41 -1.78 -13.83 14.45
N THR A 42 -0.88 -13.88 15.44
CA THR A 42 0.28 -13.00 15.60
C THR A 42 1.60 -13.75 15.46
N CYS A 43 1.59 -14.97 14.92
CA CYS A 43 2.83 -15.67 14.64
C CYS A 43 3.58 -15.00 13.48
N PHE A 44 4.88 -14.85 13.65
CA PHE A 44 5.77 -14.30 12.62
C PHE A 44 5.97 -15.27 11.45
N HIS A 45 5.84 -16.57 11.71
CA HIS A 45 5.98 -17.66 10.75
C HIS A 45 4.62 -18.09 10.18
N TRP A 46 4.61 -18.74 9.03
CA TRP A 46 3.37 -19.25 8.44
C TRP A 46 2.99 -20.62 9.04
N HIS A 47 1.68 -20.89 9.13
CA HIS A 47 1.15 -22.16 9.64
C HIS A 47 0.56 -23.01 8.53
N PHE A 48 -0.17 -22.35 7.62
CA PHE A 48 -0.75 -22.96 6.42
C PHE A 48 -0.08 -22.40 5.17
N MET A 49 -0.05 -23.21 4.10
CA MET A 49 0.69 -22.87 2.89
C MET A 49 0.18 -21.58 2.23
N ASN A 50 -1.12 -21.29 2.28
CA ASN A 50 -1.68 -20.04 1.78
C ASN A 50 -1.24 -18.79 2.57
N GLN A 51 -0.64 -18.95 3.76
CA GLN A 51 -0.06 -17.86 4.54
C GLN A 51 1.41 -17.62 4.20
N ARG A 52 2.07 -18.57 3.51
CA ARG A 52 3.46 -18.47 3.12
C ARG A 52 3.63 -17.33 2.12
N ARG A 53 4.63 -16.50 2.37
CA ARG A 53 5.08 -15.40 1.52
C ARG A 53 6.46 -15.71 0.98
N ARG A 54 6.68 -15.47 -0.31
CA ARG A 54 8.04 -15.47 -0.88
C ARG A 54 8.79 -14.20 -0.48
N ARG A 55 10.09 -14.32 -0.24
CA ARG A 55 10.94 -13.17 0.07
C ARG A 55 11.09 -12.29 -1.19
N PRO A 56 10.81 -10.98 -1.13
CA PRO A 56 11.08 -10.07 -2.22
C PRO A 56 12.58 -9.82 -2.33
N VAL A 57 13.11 -9.93 -3.54
CA VAL A 57 14.51 -9.74 -3.87
C VAL A 57 14.62 -8.82 -5.07
N ARG A 58 15.45 -7.78 -4.94
CA ARG A 58 15.93 -7.01 -6.09
C ARG A 58 17.20 -7.68 -6.61
N LYS A 59 17.14 -8.20 -7.82
CA LYS A 59 18.25 -8.87 -8.52
C LYS A 59 19.34 -7.86 -8.88
N ARG A 60 20.50 -8.36 -9.29
CA ARG A 60 21.66 -7.52 -9.69
C ARG A 60 21.35 -6.65 -10.92
N ASP A 61 20.47 -7.12 -11.80
CA ASP A 61 19.98 -6.37 -12.97
C ASP A 61 18.97 -5.26 -12.60
N GLY A 62 18.63 -5.12 -11.32
CA GLY A 62 17.71 -4.11 -10.81
C GLY A 62 16.22 -4.50 -10.89
N SER A 63 15.89 -5.66 -11.45
CA SER A 63 14.51 -6.19 -11.48
C SER A 63 14.15 -6.91 -10.18
N PHE A 64 12.86 -7.03 -9.88
CA PHE A 64 12.38 -7.89 -8.80
C PHE A 64 12.27 -9.36 -9.22
N ASN A 65 12.38 -10.27 -8.23
CA ASN A 65 12.09 -11.70 -8.45
C ASN A 65 10.61 -11.97 -8.75
N TYR A 66 9.70 -11.18 -8.18
CA TYR A 66 8.30 -11.15 -8.58
C TYR A 66 7.76 -9.71 -8.60
N SER A 67 6.72 -9.47 -9.39
CA SER A 67 6.12 -8.14 -9.55
C SER A 67 5.57 -7.61 -8.22
N ALA A 68 5.74 -6.31 -7.98
CA ALA A 68 5.09 -5.63 -6.88
C ALA A 68 3.58 -5.41 -7.12
N ASP A 69 3.14 -5.43 -8.38
CA ASP A 69 1.81 -4.95 -8.77
C ASP A 69 0.94 -5.98 -9.48
N ASN A 70 1.54 -6.83 -10.32
CA ASN A 70 0.81 -7.72 -11.20
C ASN A 70 0.59 -9.07 -10.50
N TYR A 71 -0.67 -9.36 -10.15
CA TYR A 71 -1.06 -10.60 -9.52
C TYR A 71 -1.02 -11.79 -10.48
N CYS A 72 -0.59 -12.94 -9.96
CA CYS A 72 -0.63 -14.23 -10.63
C CYS A 72 -2.08 -14.70 -10.72
N THR A 73 -2.50 -15.11 -11.92
CA THR A 73 -3.84 -15.67 -12.16
C THR A 73 -3.92 -17.18 -11.91
N LYS A 74 -2.77 -17.84 -11.70
CA LYS A 74 -2.66 -19.30 -11.49
C LYS A 74 -2.43 -19.68 -10.03
N TYR A 75 -2.27 -18.71 -9.14
CA TYR A 75 -2.10 -18.96 -7.70
C TYR A 75 -3.45 -19.32 -7.09
N ASP A 76 -3.52 -20.48 -6.43
CA ASP A 76 -4.68 -20.90 -5.68
C ASP A 76 -4.61 -20.32 -4.26
N GLU A 77 -5.50 -19.38 -3.94
CA GLU A 77 -5.56 -18.69 -2.65
C GLU A 77 -6.01 -19.60 -1.50
N THR A 78 -6.69 -20.71 -1.81
CA THR A 78 -7.16 -21.68 -0.82
C THR A 78 -6.03 -22.60 -0.39
N THR A 79 -5.35 -23.21 -1.36
CA THR A 79 -4.27 -24.18 -1.10
C THR A 79 -2.92 -23.51 -0.88
N GLY A 80 -2.72 -22.31 -1.42
CA GLY A 80 -1.45 -21.59 -1.38
C GLY A 80 -0.42 -22.03 -2.41
N LEU A 81 -0.86 -22.69 -3.47
CA LEU A 81 0.02 -23.30 -4.48
C LEU A 81 -0.02 -22.54 -5.81
N CYS A 82 1.14 -22.44 -6.45
CA CYS A 82 1.31 -21.95 -7.81
C CYS A 82 2.07 -23.01 -8.62
N PRO A 83 1.67 -23.31 -9.87
CA PRO A 83 2.43 -24.22 -10.73
C PRO A 83 3.88 -23.78 -10.96
N GLU A 84 4.13 -22.47 -10.93
CA GLU A 84 5.46 -21.86 -11.11
C GLU A 84 6.21 -21.69 -9.77
N GLY A 85 5.60 -22.06 -8.65
CA GLY A 85 6.22 -22.07 -7.32
C GLY A 85 6.90 -20.75 -6.96
N ASP A 86 8.15 -20.84 -6.49
CA ASP A 86 8.93 -19.68 -6.09
C ASP A 86 9.45 -18.86 -7.27
N GLU A 87 9.56 -19.47 -8.46
CA GLU A 87 10.05 -18.82 -9.68
C GLU A 87 8.98 -17.98 -10.40
N CYS A 88 7.72 -18.01 -9.93
CA CYS A 88 6.64 -17.23 -10.54
C CYS A 88 6.98 -15.72 -10.53
N PRO A 89 7.02 -15.03 -11.68
CA PRO A 89 7.38 -13.62 -11.75
C PRO A 89 6.23 -12.68 -11.32
N PHE A 90 5.06 -13.23 -10.97
CA PHE A 90 3.88 -12.48 -10.58
C PHE A 90 3.64 -12.58 -9.07
N LEU A 91 2.91 -11.60 -8.53
CA LEU A 91 2.55 -11.50 -7.13
C LEU A 91 1.50 -12.55 -6.74
N HIS A 92 1.70 -13.30 -5.67
CA HIS A 92 0.68 -14.21 -5.14
C HIS A 92 -0.21 -13.49 -4.12
N ARG A 93 -1.54 -13.68 -4.22
CA ARG A 93 -2.49 -13.18 -3.23
C ARG A 93 -2.56 -14.12 -2.03
N THR A 94 -1.46 -14.14 -1.26
CA THR A 94 -1.37 -14.92 -0.03
C THR A 94 -2.36 -14.40 1.02
N ALA A 95 -2.58 -15.15 2.10
CA ALA A 95 -3.47 -14.77 3.18
C ALA A 95 -3.07 -13.39 3.75
N GLY A 96 -3.99 -12.44 3.68
CA GLY A 96 -3.74 -11.05 4.03
C GLY A 96 -2.81 -10.33 3.05
N ASP A 97 -2.68 -10.73 1.79
CA ASP A 97 -1.91 -10.02 0.77
C ASP A 97 -0.46 -9.71 1.22
N THR A 98 0.17 -10.67 1.89
CA THR A 98 1.44 -10.41 2.59
C THR A 98 2.61 -10.24 1.62
N GLU A 99 2.61 -10.89 0.46
CA GLU A 99 3.65 -10.66 -0.56
C GLU A 99 3.69 -9.20 -1.02
N ARG A 100 2.53 -8.55 -1.16
CA ARG A 100 2.44 -7.14 -1.54
C ARG A 100 2.80 -6.23 -0.38
N ARG A 101 2.12 -6.40 0.75
CA ARG A 101 2.27 -5.51 1.92
C ARG A 101 3.70 -5.46 2.44
N TYR A 102 4.42 -6.58 2.34
CA TYR A 102 5.81 -6.71 2.77
C TYR A 102 6.80 -6.69 1.61
N HIS A 103 6.41 -6.21 0.42
CA HIS A 103 7.33 -6.05 -0.70
C HIS A 103 8.34 -4.93 -0.45
N LEU A 104 9.54 -5.02 -1.04
CA LEU A 104 10.55 -3.95 -1.07
C LEU A 104 10.01 -2.63 -1.65
N ARG A 105 8.86 -2.67 -2.34
CA ARG A 105 8.20 -1.51 -2.95
C ARG A 105 7.22 -0.79 -2.03
N TYR A 106 6.69 -1.45 -0.98
CA TYR A 106 5.56 -0.90 -0.19
C TYR A 106 5.73 -0.98 1.32
N TYR A 107 6.49 -1.95 1.84
CA TYR A 107 6.63 -2.12 3.28
C TYR A 107 7.15 -0.82 3.91
N LYS A 108 6.39 -0.25 4.84
CA LYS A 108 6.72 0.97 5.58
C LYS A 108 7.00 2.21 4.71
N THR A 109 6.50 2.25 3.48
CA THR A 109 6.68 3.42 2.59
C THR A 109 5.57 4.46 2.71
N CYS A 110 4.50 4.11 3.43
CA CYS A 110 3.36 4.98 3.69
C CYS A 110 3.02 4.93 5.18
N MET A 111 2.50 6.05 5.70
CA MET A 111 1.98 6.14 7.05
C MET A 111 0.75 5.23 7.24
N CYS A 112 0.53 4.77 8.47
CA CYS A 112 -0.70 4.10 8.86
C CYS A 112 -1.77 5.14 9.18
N VAL A 113 -3.03 4.82 8.87
CA VAL A 113 -4.21 5.62 9.29
C VAL A 113 -4.64 5.35 10.72
N HIS A 114 -4.21 4.21 11.27
CA HIS A 114 -4.65 3.76 12.57
C HIS A 114 -3.63 4.19 13.62
N ASP A 115 -4.15 4.59 14.77
CA ASP A 115 -3.31 4.91 15.92
C ASP A 115 -2.56 3.69 16.43
N THR A 116 -1.61 3.96 17.32
CA THR A 116 -0.92 2.95 18.10
C THR A 116 -1.54 2.81 19.49
N ASP A 117 -1.55 1.59 20.02
CA ASP A 117 -1.85 1.32 21.43
C ASP A 117 -0.73 1.84 22.35
N SER A 118 -0.91 1.70 23.67
CA SER A 118 0.06 2.11 24.69
C SER A 118 1.42 1.39 24.60
N ARG A 119 1.50 0.30 23.84
CA ARG A 119 2.74 -0.46 23.58
C ARG A 119 3.41 -0.03 22.28
N GLY A 120 2.81 0.89 21.52
CA GLY A 120 3.31 1.34 20.23
C GLY A 120 2.91 0.44 19.05
N PHE A 121 1.94 -0.47 19.22
CA PHE A 121 1.46 -1.33 18.13
C PHE A 121 0.20 -0.79 17.48
N CYS A 122 0.03 -1.02 16.19
CA CYS A 122 -1.18 -0.61 15.47
C CYS A 122 -2.45 -1.18 16.14
N VAL A 123 -3.43 -0.34 16.45
CA VAL A 123 -4.69 -0.81 17.07
C VAL A 123 -5.46 -1.81 16.20
N LYS A 124 -5.30 -1.73 14.88
CA LYS A 124 -5.98 -2.63 13.93
C LYS A 124 -5.15 -3.85 13.54
N ASN A 125 -3.87 -3.65 13.22
CA ASN A 125 -3.01 -4.67 12.63
C ASN A 125 -1.95 -5.21 13.60
N GLY A 126 -1.93 -4.72 14.84
CA GLY A 126 -1.00 -5.11 15.87
C GLY A 126 0.47 -4.82 15.52
N PRO A 127 1.41 -5.63 16.03
CA PRO A 127 2.85 -5.41 15.82
C PRO A 127 3.29 -5.62 14.37
N HIS A 128 2.50 -6.35 13.58
CA HIS A 128 2.79 -6.67 12.17
C HIS A 128 2.08 -5.70 11.21
N CYS A 129 1.94 -4.43 11.59
CA CYS A 129 1.45 -3.43 10.66
C CYS A 129 2.51 -3.15 9.59
N ALA A 130 2.13 -3.32 8.31
CA ALA A 130 3.02 -3.06 7.18
C ALA A 130 3.17 -1.55 6.85
N PHE A 131 2.37 -0.69 7.48
CA PHE A 131 2.43 0.76 7.35
C PHE A 131 3.24 1.38 8.50
N ALA A 132 3.83 2.54 8.27
CA ALA A 132 4.66 3.22 9.25
C ALA A 132 3.83 3.87 10.35
N HIS A 133 4.32 3.85 11.59
CA HIS A 133 3.75 4.57 12.73
C HIS A 133 4.70 5.66 13.23
N GLY A 134 5.01 6.60 12.33
CA GLY A 134 5.84 7.78 12.57
C GLY A 134 6.92 7.92 11.50
N ASN A 135 7.51 9.12 11.38
CA ASN A 135 8.55 9.40 10.40
C ASN A 135 9.80 8.52 10.62
N GLN A 136 10.06 8.14 11.87
CA GLN A 136 11.11 7.22 12.26
C GLN A 136 10.84 5.77 11.83
N ASP A 137 9.61 5.41 11.48
CA ASP A 137 9.24 4.08 10.98
C ASP A 137 9.05 4.07 9.45
N LEU A 138 9.01 5.25 8.81
CA LEU A 138 9.00 5.35 7.35
C LEU A 138 10.35 4.91 6.75
N ARG A 139 10.26 4.32 5.56
CA ARG A 139 11.41 4.00 4.71
C ARG A 139 11.12 4.35 3.24
N PRO A 140 12.14 4.67 2.45
CA PRO A 140 11.94 4.93 1.02
C PRO A 140 11.56 3.63 0.27
N PRO A 141 10.68 3.72 -0.74
CA PRO A 141 10.38 2.58 -1.62
C PRO A 141 11.59 2.17 -2.45
N VAL A 142 11.73 0.88 -2.70
CA VAL A 142 12.65 0.35 -3.73
C VAL A 142 11.87 0.18 -5.02
N TYR A 143 12.43 0.67 -6.12
CA TYR A 143 11.82 0.63 -7.43
C TYR A 143 12.43 -0.46 -8.32
N ASP A 144 11.59 -1.04 -9.19
CA ASP A 144 12.05 -1.93 -10.26
C ASP A 144 12.75 -1.10 -11.34
N ILE A 145 13.76 -1.68 -12.00
CA ILE A 145 14.48 -1.01 -13.09
C ILE A 145 13.54 -0.51 -14.20
N LYS A 146 12.48 -1.25 -14.53
CA LYS A 146 11.50 -0.84 -15.55
C LYS A 146 10.66 0.35 -15.10
N GLU A 147 10.33 0.41 -13.81
CA GLU A 147 9.60 1.56 -13.23
C GLU A 147 10.47 2.81 -13.33
N ILE A 148 11.75 2.71 -12.94
CA ILE A 148 12.72 3.82 -13.03
C ILE A 148 12.87 4.32 -14.48
N GLN A 149 13.03 3.40 -15.45
CA GLN A 149 13.19 3.75 -16.87
C GLN A 149 11.96 4.46 -17.44
N ASN A 150 10.75 3.98 -17.13
CA ASN A 150 9.52 4.62 -17.59
C ASN A 150 9.36 6.04 -17.06
N TYR A 151 9.75 6.28 -15.82
CA TYR A 151 9.75 7.63 -15.24
C TYR A 151 10.77 8.55 -15.91
N LEU A 152 12.00 8.07 -16.11
CA LEU A 152 13.04 8.85 -16.77
C LEU A 152 12.63 9.23 -18.20
N PHE A 153 11.96 8.32 -18.91
CA PHE A 153 11.42 8.59 -20.24
C PHE A 153 10.33 9.67 -20.21
N GLN A 154 9.36 9.59 -19.29
CA GLN A 154 8.29 10.60 -19.15
C GLN A 154 8.82 11.99 -18.78
N ALA A 155 9.86 12.07 -17.94
CA ALA A 155 10.46 13.34 -17.54
C ALA A 155 11.16 14.09 -18.69
N LEU A 156 11.53 13.38 -19.77
CA LEU A 156 12.15 13.97 -20.95
C LEU A 156 11.12 14.54 -21.95
N GLU A 157 9.84 14.16 -21.84
CA GLU A 157 8.77 14.62 -22.73
C GLU A 157 8.04 15.88 -22.22
N THR A 158 8.33 16.37 -21.01
CA THR A 158 7.78 17.64 -20.50
C THR A 158 8.63 18.84 -20.96
N PRO A 159 8.07 19.81 -21.71
CA PRO A 159 8.83 20.89 -22.35
C PRO A 159 9.14 22.12 -21.48
N ASP A 160 8.72 22.16 -20.20
CA ASP A 160 9.14 23.21 -19.29
C ASP A 160 10.44 22.80 -18.57
N GLY A 161 11.54 23.17 -19.21
CA GLY A 161 12.87 23.10 -18.65
C GLY A 161 13.05 24.13 -17.56
N ASP A 162 12.98 23.69 -16.31
CA ASP A 162 13.67 24.36 -15.21
C ASP A 162 14.43 23.32 -14.39
N ASN A 163 15.72 23.20 -14.73
CA ASN A 163 16.86 22.79 -13.91
C ASN A 163 16.57 21.90 -12.68
N ALA A 164 15.79 20.83 -12.86
CA ALA A 164 15.68 19.77 -11.88
C ALA A 164 16.90 18.88 -12.07
N SER A 165 17.97 19.17 -11.32
CA SER A 165 19.14 18.29 -11.18
C SER A 165 18.65 16.87 -10.88
N CYS A 166 18.55 16.07 -11.94
CA CYS A 166 17.91 14.76 -12.02
C CYS A 166 18.85 13.68 -11.49
N ASN A 167 19.39 13.89 -10.29
CA ASN A 167 20.36 12.99 -9.69
C ASN A 167 19.83 12.49 -8.35
N GLY A 168 18.94 11.49 -8.40
CA GLY A 168 18.71 10.60 -7.27
C GLY A 168 17.34 9.91 -7.23
N PRO A 169 17.24 8.75 -6.54
CA PRO A 169 15.98 8.00 -6.34
C PRO A 169 14.89 8.78 -5.59
N ASN A 170 15.24 9.91 -4.95
CA ASN A 170 14.31 10.81 -4.24
C ASN A 170 13.44 11.69 -5.16
N VAL A 171 13.69 11.75 -6.47
CA VAL A 171 12.85 12.55 -7.40
C VAL A 171 11.43 11.99 -7.46
N LEU A 172 11.29 10.65 -7.43
CA LEU A 172 9.98 9.97 -7.42
C LEU A 172 9.20 10.21 -6.13
N ASP A 173 9.90 10.39 -5.00
CA ASP A 173 9.29 10.76 -3.72
C ASP A 173 8.86 12.24 -3.72
N LYS A 174 9.63 13.12 -4.38
CA LYS A 174 9.36 14.55 -4.46
C LYS A 174 8.07 14.84 -5.24
N GLU A 175 7.90 14.27 -6.44
CA GLU A 175 6.65 14.42 -7.21
C GLU A 175 5.44 13.77 -6.53
N ARG A 176 5.68 12.68 -5.79
CA ARG A 176 4.64 12.00 -5.00
C ARG A 176 4.08 12.92 -3.91
N ASN A 177 4.93 13.70 -3.24
CA ASN A 177 4.56 14.65 -2.18
C ASN A 177 3.93 15.97 -2.71
N LEU A 178 4.17 16.40 -3.95
CA LEU A 178 3.73 17.71 -4.45
C LEU A 178 2.22 18.03 -4.25
N MET A 179 1.33 17.03 -4.25
CA MET A 179 -0.11 17.27 -4.00
C MET A 179 -0.46 17.42 -2.52
N ASN A 180 0.34 16.84 -1.62
CA ASN A 180 0.17 16.95 -0.16
C ASN A 180 0.85 18.23 0.38
N GLU A 181 1.72 18.84 -0.42
CA GLU A 181 2.40 20.10 -0.13
C GLU A 181 1.64 21.35 -0.62
N ASP A 182 0.54 21.19 -1.38
CA ASP A 182 -0.30 22.34 -1.76
C ASP A 182 -0.93 22.90 -0.48
N PRO A 183 -0.64 24.17 -0.11
CA PRO A 183 -1.02 24.75 1.19
C PRO A 183 -2.52 24.63 1.50
N LYS A 184 -3.37 24.57 0.48
CA LYS A 184 -4.81 24.39 0.68
C LYS A 184 -5.17 23.07 1.37
N TRP A 185 -4.38 22.00 1.22
CA TRP A 185 -4.63 20.72 1.92
C TRP A 185 -4.22 20.75 3.40
N GLN A 186 -3.55 21.81 3.86
CA GLN A 186 -3.34 22.07 5.27
C GLN A 186 -4.54 22.80 5.92
N ASP A 187 -5.41 23.43 5.12
CA ASP A 187 -6.65 24.04 5.60
C ASP A 187 -7.73 22.96 5.83
N THR A 188 -8.17 22.86 7.09
CA THR A 188 -9.20 21.91 7.52
C THR A 188 -10.53 22.12 6.78
N ASN A 189 -10.90 23.36 6.47
CA ASN A 189 -12.15 23.65 5.75
C ASN A 189 -12.11 23.14 4.31
N TYR A 190 -10.95 23.31 3.66
CA TYR A 190 -10.74 22.80 2.32
C TYR A 190 -10.80 21.26 2.31
N VAL A 191 -10.07 20.60 3.22
CA VAL A 191 -10.09 19.13 3.36
C VAL A 191 -11.52 18.62 3.55
N LEU A 192 -12.30 19.21 4.46
CA LEU A 192 -13.68 18.81 4.72
C LEU A 192 -14.58 18.93 3.49
N SER A 193 -14.28 19.82 2.55
CA SER A 193 -15.12 20.06 1.38
C SER A 193 -14.66 19.40 0.08
N SER A 194 -13.38 19.04 -0.01
CA SER A 194 -12.72 18.61 -1.26
C SER A 194 -12.04 17.24 -1.17
N TYR A 195 -11.82 16.69 0.03
CA TYR A 195 -11.21 15.37 0.18
C TYR A 195 -12.08 14.28 -0.46
N LYS A 196 -11.46 13.55 -1.38
CA LYS A 196 -12.00 12.45 -2.17
C LYS A 196 -13.25 12.79 -2.97
N THR A 197 -13.41 14.05 -3.35
CA THR A 197 -14.56 14.49 -4.17
C THR A 197 -14.33 14.40 -5.68
N GLU A 198 -13.08 14.29 -6.12
CA GLU A 198 -12.72 14.13 -7.54
C GLU A 198 -11.85 12.88 -7.75
N ALA A 199 -11.83 12.36 -8.98
CA ALA A 199 -11.06 11.17 -9.32
C ALA A 199 -9.55 11.48 -9.36
N CYS A 200 -8.71 10.58 -8.84
CA CYS A 200 -7.25 10.74 -8.95
C CYS A 200 -6.87 10.71 -10.44
N LYS A 201 -6.28 11.82 -10.93
CA LYS A 201 -5.77 11.93 -12.31
C LYS A 201 -4.46 11.17 -12.51
N ARG A 202 -3.78 10.77 -11.43
CA ARG A 202 -2.55 9.99 -11.52
C ARG A 202 -2.93 8.55 -11.92
N PRO A 203 -2.18 7.92 -12.84
CA PRO A 203 -2.36 6.50 -13.16
C PRO A 203 -2.43 5.65 -11.88
N PRO A 204 -3.27 4.61 -11.80
CA PRO A 204 -3.41 3.76 -10.61
C PRO A 204 -2.08 3.19 -10.09
N ARG A 205 -1.10 3.02 -10.97
CA ARG A 205 0.26 2.56 -10.62
C ARG A 205 1.09 3.61 -9.87
N LEU A 206 0.76 4.90 -9.98
CA LEU A 206 1.50 6.03 -9.43
C LEU A 206 0.76 6.70 -8.25
N CYS A 207 -0.58 6.64 -8.19
CA CYS A 207 -1.39 7.15 -7.08
C CYS A 207 -1.49 6.10 -5.95
N ARG A 208 -0.43 5.95 -5.14
CA ARG A 208 -0.31 4.89 -4.11
C ARG A 208 -0.62 5.32 -2.69
N GLN A 209 -1.04 6.58 -2.51
CA GLN A 209 -1.27 7.14 -1.20
C GLN A 209 -2.56 6.64 -0.55
N GLY A 210 -3.47 5.97 -1.27
CA GLY A 210 -4.72 5.45 -0.71
C GLY A 210 -5.50 6.56 -0.01
N TYR A 211 -5.56 6.52 1.32
CA TYR A 211 -6.15 7.58 2.15
C TYR A 211 -5.37 8.90 2.10
N ALA A 212 -4.05 8.88 1.97
CA ALA A 212 -3.24 10.09 1.89
C ALA A 212 -3.34 10.76 0.50
N CYS A 213 -4.03 10.11 -0.45
CA CYS A 213 -4.39 10.78 -1.69
C CYS A 213 -5.66 11.60 -1.44
N PRO A 214 -5.65 12.90 -1.73
CA PRO A 214 -6.83 13.74 -1.60
C PRO A 214 -7.94 13.41 -2.61
N GLN A 215 -7.71 12.54 -3.58
CA GLN A 215 -8.63 12.19 -4.64
C GLN A 215 -9.06 10.72 -4.55
N TYR A 216 -10.21 10.37 -5.12
CA TYR A 216 -10.75 9.01 -5.07
C TYR A 216 -10.27 8.12 -6.23
N HIS A 217 -10.18 6.82 -6.00
CA HIS A 217 -9.70 5.84 -7.00
C HIS A 217 -10.76 4.87 -7.49
N ASN A 218 -11.85 4.71 -6.74
CA ASN A 218 -12.96 3.82 -7.06
C ASN A 218 -14.24 4.30 -6.38
N SER A 219 -15.37 3.63 -6.63
CA SER A 219 -16.69 3.95 -6.06
C SER A 219 -16.67 3.96 -4.53
N ARG A 220 -15.99 3.00 -3.90
CA ARG A 220 -15.88 2.87 -2.43
C ARG A 220 -14.97 3.91 -1.79
N ASP A 221 -14.14 4.57 -2.59
CA ASP A 221 -13.25 5.66 -2.17
C ASP A 221 -13.86 7.05 -2.47
N LYS A 222 -14.95 7.12 -3.25
CA LYS A 222 -15.60 8.37 -3.66
C LYS A 222 -16.35 8.98 -2.49
N ARG A 223 -16.10 10.25 -2.22
CA ARG A 223 -16.92 11.09 -1.31
C ARG A 223 -17.73 12.08 -2.13
N ARG A 224 -19.05 12.12 -1.91
CA ARG A 224 -19.90 13.15 -2.51
C ARG A 224 -19.57 14.49 -1.85
N SER A 225 -19.34 15.53 -2.66
CA SER A 225 -18.99 16.84 -2.10
C SER A 225 -20.16 17.39 -1.27
N PRO A 226 -19.95 17.73 0.02
CA PRO A 226 -21.00 18.29 0.89
C PRO A 226 -21.47 19.69 0.45
N ARG A 227 -20.72 20.34 -0.45
CA ARG A 227 -21.13 21.58 -1.12
C ARG A 227 -22.20 21.36 -2.17
N LYS A 228 -22.22 20.18 -2.81
CA LYS A 228 -23.13 19.81 -3.90
C LYS A 228 -24.29 18.92 -3.45
N PHE A 229 -24.01 17.97 -2.55
CA PHE A 229 -24.98 16.96 -2.09
C PHE A 229 -25.22 17.11 -0.60
N LYS A 230 -26.50 17.09 -0.19
CA LYS A 230 -26.90 17.13 1.23
C LYS A 230 -27.20 15.71 1.70
N TYR A 231 -26.42 15.23 2.66
CA TYR A 231 -26.59 13.91 3.25
C TYR A 231 -26.17 13.93 4.73
N ARG A 232 -26.67 12.98 5.50
CA ARG A 232 -26.39 12.79 6.93
C ARG A 232 -25.18 11.86 7.11
N SER A 233 -24.49 11.98 8.24
CA SER A 233 -23.38 11.08 8.62
C SER A 233 -23.81 9.63 8.84
N THR A 234 -25.11 9.40 9.02
CA THR A 234 -25.70 8.06 9.14
C THR A 234 -25.47 7.25 7.84
N PRO A 235 -24.94 6.01 7.92
CA PRO A 235 -24.77 5.15 6.75
C PRO A 235 -26.10 4.78 6.08
N CYS A 236 -26.08 4.65 4.75
CA CYS A 236 -27.22 4.15 3.99
C CYS A 236 -27.44 2.66 4.26
N PRO A 237 -28.65 2.21 4.61
CA PRO A 237 -28.93 0.80 4.90
C PRO A 237 -28.74 -0.11 3.68
N ASP A 238 -28.89 0.42 2.45
CA ASP A 238 -28.69 -0.35 1.21
C ASP A 238 -27.21 -0.57 0.88
N VAL A 239 -26.32 0.21 1.50
CA VAL A 239 -24.88 0.22 1.20
C VAL A 239 -24.06 -0.30 2.38
N ARG A 240 -24.54 -0.22 3.62
CA ARG A 240 -23.84 -0.74 4.81
C ARG A 240 -24.70 -1.77 5.54
N HIS A 241 -24.19 -2.99 5.63
CA HIS A 241 -24.82 -4.11 6.33
C HIS A 241 -24.00 -4.45 7.57
N GLY A 242 -24.52 -4.11 8.75
CA GLY A 242 -23.76 -4.21 10.00
C GLY A 242 -22.49 -3.34 9.96
N ASP A 243 -21.32 -3.97 10.10
CA ASP A 243 -20.03 -3.28 10.08
C ASP A 243 -19.33 -3.25 8.72
N GLU A 244 -19.94 -3.86 7.70
CA GLU A 244 -19.34 -3.96 6.36
C GLU A 244 -19.94 -2.96 5.38
N TRP A 245 -19.06 -2.25 4.66
CA TRP A 245 -19.42 -1.39 3.54
C TRP A 245 -19.48 -2.20 2.24
N GLY A 246 -20.64 -2.16 1.58
CA GLY A 246 -20.90 -2.75 0.26
C GLY A 246 -20.62 -1.79 -0.90
N GLU A 247 -21.19 -2.09 -2.07
CA GLU A 247 -21.07 -1.24 -3.25
C GLU A 247 -22.04 -0.05 -3.18
N PRO A 248 -21.55 1.21 -3.31
CA PRO A 248 -22.41 2.40 -3.35
C PRO A 248 -23.49 2.37 -4.44
N GLY A 249 -23.25 1.64 -5.53
CA GLY A 249 -24.19 1.47 -6.64
C GLY A 249 -25.44 0.66 -6.28
N ASN A 250 -25.46 -0.03 -5.14
CA ASN A 250 -26.61 -0.80 -4.69
C ASN A 250 -27.77 0.11 -4.20
N CYS A 251 -27.48 1.35 -3.84
CA CYS A 251 -28.52 2.31 -3.48
C CYS A 251 -29.16 2.91 -4.74
N ALA A 252 -30.45 2.64 -4.95
CA ALA A 252 -31.21 3.16 -6.08
C ALA A 252 -31.28 4.71 -6.11
N ALA A 253 -31.16 5.37 -4.95
CA ALA A 253 -31.14 6.82 -4.86
C ALA A 253 -29.80 7.45 -5.32
N GLY A 254 -28.76 6.64 -5.53
CA GLY A 254 -27.48 7.07 -6.08
C GLY A 254 -26.88 8.28 -5.37
N ASP A 255 -26.37 9.24 -6.12
CA ASP A 255 -25.75 10.45 -5.56
C ASP A 255 -26.76 11.37 -4.83
N LEU A 256 -28.08 11.19 -4.99
CA LEU A 256 -29.12 11.96 -4.30
C LEU A 256 -29.54 11.35 -2.95
N CYS A 257 -29.00 10.20 -2.56
CA CYS A 257 -29.31 9.57 -1.27
C CYS A 257 -28.96 10.50 -0.09
N GLY A 258 -29.89 10.63 0.87
CA GLY A 258 -29.70 11.44 2.07
C GLY A 258 -28.75 10.86 3.13
N TYR A 259 -28.10 9.72 2.87
CA TYR A 259 -27.26 8.98 3.81
C TYR A 259 -25.86 8.73 3.25
N CYS A 260 -24.84 8.49 4.07
CA CYS A 260 -23.47 8.18 3.63
C CYS A 260 -23.39 6.84 2.87
N HIS A 261 -22.55 6.78 1.82
CA HIS A 261 -22.30 5.57 1.02
C HIS A 261 -20.87 5.03 1.16
N THR A 262 -19.97 5.79 1.80
CA THR A 262 -18.55 5.47 2.01
C THR A 262 -18.07 6.10 3.30
#